data_AF-A0A831LPG0-F1
#
_entry.id   AF-A0A831LPG0-F1
#
_cell.length_a   1.000
_cell.length_b   1.000
_cell.length_c   1.000
_cell.angle_alpha   90.00
_cell.angle_beta   90.00
_cell.angle_gamma   90.00
#
_symmetry.space_group_name_H-M   'P 1'
#
loop_
_entity.id
_entity.type
_entity.pdbx_description
1 polymer ?
#
loop_
_entity_poly.entity_id
_entity_poly.type
_entity_poly.pdbx_seq_one_letter_code
_entity_poly.pdbx_strand_id
1 'polypeptide(L)'
;MKRIKKMTVALTLGLAILSACTPKQQEESAANQAENSADRKEAVRVMELQTQTVARSVEYPATLMAYEEVHLAPAQPGRIEGIFADVGDRISAGKVLVQMDRTQLHQAEIQLKNLEVDFRRLDTLAKYGSVPQQQYDQLKTQYDVAQSNV
;
A
#
# COMPACT_ATOMS: atom_id res chain seq x y z
N MET A 1 -19.91 101.86 65.06
CA MET A 1 -19.34 102.04 66.41
C MET A 1 -18.22 101.01 66.62
N LYS A 2 -17.04 101.20 66.00
CA LYS A 2 -15.85 101.93 66.47
C LYS A 2 -14.89 101.19 67.44
N ARG A 3 -15.13 99.93 67.84
CA ARG A 3 -14.14 99.13 68.64
C ARG A 3 -13.57 97.87 67.96
N ILE A 4 -14.23 97.32 66.93
CA ILE A 4 -13.75 96.12 66.20
C ILE A 4 -12.66 96.48 65.15
N LYS A 5 -12.59 97.75 64.72
CA LYS A 5 -11.65 98.26 63.71
C LYS A 5 -10.21 98.47 64.22
N LYS A 6 -9.94 98.22 65.51
CA LYS A 6 -8.60 98.36 66.13
C LYS A 6 -7.92 97.02 66.45
N MET A 7 -8.61 95.88 66.30
CA MET A 7 -8.07 94.54 66.61
C MET A 7 -7.68 93.72 65.37
N THR A 8 -8.03 94.20 64.17
CA THR A 8 -7.58 93.60 62.89
C THR A 8 -6.34 94.29 62.30
N VAL A 9 -6.01 95.51 62.75
CA VAL A 9 -4.83 96.28 62.28
C VAL A 9 -3.53 95.77 62.92
N ALA A 10 -3.59 95.11 64.08
CA ALA A 10 -2.41 94.59 64.78
C ALA A 10 -1.95 93.20 64.29
N LEU A 11 -2.81 92.44 63.60
CA LEU A 11 -2.47 91.11 63.09
C LEU A 11 -2.02 91.13 61.62
N THR A 12 -2.35 92.19 60.88
CA THR A 12 -1.94 92.39 59.48
C THR A 12 -0.53 92.98 59.30
N LEU A 13 0.15 93.38 60.39
CA LEU A 13 1.50 93.95 60.35
C LEU A 13 2.61 92.89 60.49
N GLY A 14 2.27 91.63 60.79
CA GLY A 14 3.24 90.54 60.98
C GLY A 14 3.50 89.65 59.76
N LEU A 15 2.69 89.73 58.70
CA LEU A 15 2.80 88.82 57.54
C LEU A 15 3.47 89.47 56.31
N ALA A 16 4.02 90.68 56.46
CA ALA A 16 4.56 91.50 55.37
C ALA A 16 6.09 91.39 55.16
N ILE A 17 6.79 90.41 55.75
CA ILE A 17 8.28 90.33 55.67
C ILE A 17 8.79 89.10 54.88
N LEU A 18 7.94 88.24 54.33
CA LEU A 18 8.38 87.10 53.50
C LEU A 18 8.16 87.28 51.99
N SER A 19 7.82 88.50 51.55
CA SER A 19 7.89 88.90 50.14
C SER A 19 9.31 89.29 49.74
N ALA A 20 10.21 88.30 49.65
CA ALA A 20 11.49 88.46 48.96
C ALA A 20 11.72 87.21 48.09
N CYS A 21 11.74 87.45 46.77
CA CYS A 21 12.08 86.54 45.66
C CYS A 21 10.97 85.71 45.02
N THR A 22 10.12 86.34 44.19
CA THR A 22 9.76 85.82 42.85
C THR A 22 9.22 86.98 42.00
N PRO A 23 9.88 87.35 40.87
CA PRO A 23 9.49 86.88 39.52
C PRO A 23 10.73 86.69 38.61
N LYS A 24 10.71 85.98 37.48
CA LYS A 24 10.01 86.35 36.24
C LYS A 24 10.18 85.25 35.19
N GLN A 25 9.07 84.91 34.53
CA GLN A 25 8.96 84.02 33.38
C GLN A 25 9.58 84.66 32.14
N GLN A 26 10.42 83.92 31.41
CA GLN A 26 10.66 84.19 30.00
C GLN A 26 10.97 82.86 29.28
N GLU A 27 10.09 82.52 28.35
CA GLU A 27 10.26 81.47 27.36
C GLU A 27 11.48 81.79 26.49
N GLU A 28 12.38 80.81 26.32
CA GLU A 28 12.96 80.49 25.01
C GLU A 28 13.87 79.26 25.09
N SER A 29 13.75 78.44 24.04
CA SER A 29 14.80 77.61 23.47
C SER A 29 15.05 76.22 24.08
N ALA A 30 14.37 75.27 23.44
CA ALA A 30 14.98 74.07 22.85
C ALA A 30 16.52 73.96 23.00
N ALA A 31 16.95 73.05 23.87
CA ALA A 31 18.04 72.10 23.67
C ALA A 31 18.25 71.36 25.00
N ASN A 32 18.52 70.05 24.92
CA ASN A 32 18.90 69.17 26.03
C ASN A 32 17.76 68.52 26.81
N GLN A 33 17.09 67.58 26.15
CA GLN A 33 16.84 66.27 26.73
C GLN A 33 17.09 65.19 25.66
N ALA A 34 18.31 65.23 25.11
CA ALA A 34 18.91 64.09 24.43
C ALA A 34 19.71 63.31 25.46
N GLU A 35 19.05 62.76 26.48
CA GLU A 35 19.65 61.83 27.46
C GLU A 35 18.53 61.14 28.27
N ASN A 36 17.70 60.38 27.57
CA ASN A 36 16.92 59.28 28.17
C ASN A 36 16.56 58.29 27.06
N SER A 37 17.60 57.86 26.35
CA SER A 37 17.56 56.78 25.36
C SER A 37 17.99 55.47 26.00
N ALA A 38 17.52 55.22 27.22
CA ALA A 38 17.65 53.92 27.86
C ALA A 38 16.24 53.40 28.12
N ASP A 39 15.84 52.43 27.29
CA ASP A 39 14.70 51.53 27.51
C ASP A 39 13.30 51.99 27.05
N ARG A 40 13.12 52.24 25.74
CA ARG A 40 11.79 52.05 25.10
C ARG A 40 11.67 50.59 24.65
N LYS A 41 10.93 49.78 25.42
CA LYS A 41 10.64 48.38 25.08
C LYS A 41 9.42 48.31 24.17
N GLU A 42 9.65 47.97 22.90
CA GLU A 42 8.60 47.65 21.95
C GLU A 42 8.01 46.27 22.31
N ALA A 43 6.70 46.19 22.55
CA ALA A 43 6.04 44.92 22.85
C ALA A 43 5.95 44.06 21.59
N VAL A 44 6.66 42.93 21.59
CA VAL A 44 6.66 41.97 20.48
C VAL A 44 5.98 40.67 20.88
N ARG A 45 5.24 40.07 19.95
CA ARG A 45 4.61 38.77 20.16
C ARG A 45 5.65 37.67 19.93
N VAL A 46 5.86 36.84 20.95
CA VAL A 46 6.75 35.67 20.88
C VAL A 46 5.94 34.38 20.96
N MET A 47 6.54 33.29 20.48
CA MET A 47 6.07 31.93 20.72
C MET A 47 7.24 31.07 21.17
N GLU A 48 6.99 30.17 22.12
CA GLU A 48 7.98 29.20 22.56
C GLU A 48 8.02 28.01 21.59
N LEU A 49 9.22 27.68 21.12
CA LEU A 49 9.42 26.53 20.25
C LEU A 49 9.53 25.26 21.11
N GLN A 50 8.75 24.25 20.75
CA GLN A 50 8.82 22.92 21.36
C GLN A 50 9.21 21.90 20.29
N THR A 51 10.07 20.96 20.67
CA THR A 51 10.44 19.85 19.80
C THR A 51 9.25 18.90 19.70
N GLN A 52 8.72 18.72 18.48
CA GLN A 52 7.77 17.65 18.21
C GLN A 52 8.38 16.68 17.20
N THR A 53 8.06 15.40 17.36
CA THR A 53 8.43 14.38 16.38
C THR A 53 7.47 14.49 15.19
N VAL A 54 7.98 14.84 14.02
CA VAL A 54 7.20 14.92 12.78
C VAL A 54 7.42 13.65 11.98
N ALA A 55 6.37 12.85 11.83
CA ALA A 55 6.40 11.71 10.92
C ALA A 55 6.42 12.23 9.47
N ARG A 56 7.35 11.72 8.66
CA ARG A 56 7.39 11.97 7.22
C ARG A 56 6.89 10.73 6.51
N SER A 57 5.73 10.82 5.85
CA SER A 57 5.26 9.79 4.93
C SER A 57 5.73 10.11 3.51
N VAL A 58 5.99 9.05 2.73
CA VAL A 58 6.25 9.17 1.30
C VAL A 58 5.26 8.29 0.57
N GLU A 59 4.54 8.88 -0.38
CA GLU A 59 3.57 8.18 -1.21
C GLU A 59 4.24 7.82 -2.54
N TYR A 60 4.15 6.54 -2.90
CA TYR A 60 4.65 6.04 -4.16
C TYR A 60 3.50 5.45 -4.97
N PRO A 61 3.40 5.76 -6.27
CA PRO A 61 2.50 5.05 -7.15
C PRO A 61 2.99 3.60 -7.31
N ALA A 62 2.07 2.65 -7.29
CA ALA A 62 2.34 1.24 -7.51
C ALA A 62 1.37 0.67 -8.54
N THR A 63 1.87 -0.29 -9.33
CA THR A 63 1.06 -1.04 -10.29
C THR A 63 0.88 -2.45 -9.78
N LEU A 64 -0.36 -2.94 -9.82
CA LEU A 64 -0.66 -4.33 -9.49
C LEU A 64 -0.34 -5.20 -10.70
N MET A 65 0.35 -6.32 -10.44
CA MET A 65 0.66 -7.33 -11.44
C MET A 65 0.10 -8.67 -11.01
N ALA A 66 -0.14 -9.56 -11.98
CA ALA A 66 -0.50 -10.93 -11.69
C ALA A 66 0.64 -11.59 -10.89
N TYR A 67 0.27 -12.38 -9.88
CA TYR A 67 1.24 -13.16 -9.12
C TYR A 67 1.92 -14.23 -9.99
N GLU A 68 1.14 -14.83 -10.89
CA GLU A 68 1.59 -15.86 -11.83
C GLU A 68 0.77 -15.76 -13.12
N GLU A 69 1.44 -15.88 -14.26
CA GLU A 69 0.84 -15.96 -15.59
C GLU A 69 1.29 -17.26 -16.27
N VAL A 70 0.33 -18.00 -16.81
CA VAL A 70 0.57 -19.29 -17.48
C VAL A 70 -0.09 -19.27 -18.85
N HIS A 71 0.69 -19.63 -19.87
CA HIS A 71 0.20 -19.84 -21.23
C HIS A 71 0.00 -21.33 -21.47
N LEU A 72 -1.26 -21.73 -21.60
CA LEU A 72 -1.61 -23.13 -21.81
C LEU A 72 -1.59 -23.46 -23.31
N ALA A 73 -0.93 -24.56 -23.64
CA ALA A 73 -0.92 -25.15 -24.97
C ALA A 73 -1.23 -26.65 -24.86
N PRO A 74 -1.88 -27.25 -25.87
CA PRO A 74 -2.13 -28.68 -25.87
C PRO A 74 -0.81 -29.45 -25.98
N ALA A 75 -0.69 -30.56 -25.26
CA ALA A 75 0.50 -31.42 -25.31
C ALA A 75 0.69 -32.10 -26.66
N GLN A 76 -0.41 -32.33 -27.39
CA GLN A 76 -0.41 -32.92 -28.73
C GLN A 76 -1.31 -32.10 -29.65
N PRO A 77 -0.91 -31.85 -30.91
CA PRO A 77 -1.74 -31.16 -31.88
C PRO A 77 -2.96 -32.03 -32.22
N GLY A 78 -4.13 -31.42 -32.34
CA GLY A 78 -5.35 -32.14 -32.66
C GLY A 78 -6.53 -31.20 -32.86
N ARG A 79 -7.67 -31.77 -33.26
CA ARG A 79 -8.93 -31.05 -33.33
C ARG A 79 -9.52 -30.91 -31.93
N ILE A 80 -10.10 -29.76 -31.63
CA ILE A 80 -10.85 -29.53 -30.40
C ILE A 80 -12.24 -30.19 -30.56
N GLU A 81 -12.61 -31.04 -29.61
CA GLU A 81 -13.94 -31.64 -29.52
C GLU A 81 -14.90 -30.75 -28.73
N GLY A 82 -14.41 -30.11 -27.66
CA GLY A 82 -15.21 -29.21 -26.83
C GLY A 82 -14.38 -28.25 -25.97
N ILE A 83 -15.00 -27.12 -25.64
CA ILE A 83 -14.45 -26.09 -24.74
C ILE A 83 -15.43 -25.93 -23.57
N PHE A 84 -14.91 -25.94 -22.34
CA PHE A 84 -15.70 -25.98 -21.09
C PHE A 84 -15.45 -24.77 -20.18
N ALA A 85 -14.76 -23.75 -20.68
CA ALA A 85 -14.48 -22.53 -19.95
C ALA A 85 -14.63 -21.32 -20.87
N ASP A 86 -15.24 -20.27 -20.35
CA ASP A 86 -15.44 -19.01 -21.05
C ASP A 86 -14.45 -17.93 -20.58
N VAL A 87 -14.32 -16.88 -21.39
CA VAL A 87 -13.42 -15.77 -21.08
C VAL A 87 -13.93 -15.01 -19.85
N GLY A 88 -13.10 -14.92 -18.81
CA GLY A 88 -13.43 -14.27 -17.55
C GLY A 88 -13.85 -15.22 -16.43
N ASP A 89 -13.98 -16.51 -16.73
CA ASP A 89 -14.30 -17.52 -15.71
C ASP A 89 -13.20 -17.67 -14.67
N ARG A 90 -13.61 -17.77 -13.39
CA ARG A 90 -12.72 -18.16 -12.30
C ARG A 90 -12.60 -19.68 -12.26
N ILE A 91 -11.40 -20.20 -12.48
CA ILE A 91 -11.12 -21.64 -12.51
C ILE A 91 -10.19 -22.05 -11.37
N SER A 92 -10.28 -23.32 -10.96
CA SER A 92 -9.37 -23.95 -10.01
C SER A 92 -8.41 -24.89 -10.72
N ALA A 93 -7.28 -25.20 -10.07
CA ALA A 93 -6.33 -26.18 -10.58
C ALA A 93 -7.03 -27.54 -10.82
N GLY A 94 -6.74 -28.16 -11.97
CA GLY A 94 -7.32 -29.44 -12.38
C GLY A 94 -8.67 -29.36 -13.09
N LYS A 95 -9.29 -28.18 -13.24
CA LYS A 95 -10.50 -28.04 -14.06
C LYS A 95 -10.17 -28.29 -15.54
N VAL A 96 -10.94 -29.14 -16.19
CA VAL A 96 -10.84 -29.38 -17.64
C VAL A 96 -11.33 -28.13 -18.38
N LEU A 97 -10.47 -27.55 -19.23
CA LEU A 97 -10.81 -26.35 -20.01
C LEU A 97 -11.18 -26.71 -21.45
N VAL A 98 -10.44 -27.63 -22.05
CA VAL A 98 -10.59 -28.03 -23.45
C VAL A 98 -10.42 -29.54 -23.53
N GLN A 99 -11.25 -30.18 -24.35
CA GLN A 99 -11.11 -31.58 -24.72
C GLN A 99 -10.72 -31.69 -26.19
N MET A 100 -9.62 -32.41 -26.42
CA MET A 100 -9.14 -32.76 -27.75
C MET A 100 -9.87 -34.02 -28.27
N ASP A 101 -9.85 -34.21 -29.59
CA ASP A 101 -10.41 -35.38 -30.26
C ASP A 101 -9.82 -36.70 -29.72
N ARG A 102 -10.68 -37.55 -29.15
CA ARG A 102 -10.29 -38.83 -28.53
C ARG A 102 -10.22 -40.00 -29.51
N THR A 103 -10.44 -39.79 -30.80
CA THR A 103 -10.51 -40.87 -31.79
C THR A 103 -9.25 -41.73 -31.81
N GLN A 104 -8.06 -41.13 -31.71
CA GLN A 104 -6.80 -41.88 -31.67
C GLN A 104 -6.67 -42.75 -30.41
N LEU A 105 -7.01 -42.20 -29.24
CA LEU A 105 -7.01 -42.95 -27.99
C LEU A 105 -7.98 -44.14 -28.08
N HIS A 106 -9.19 -43.90 -28.59
CA HIS A 106 -10.20 -44.94 -28.73
C HIS A 106 -9.75 -46.08 -29.67
N GLN A 107 -9.07 -45.75 -30.77
CA GLN A 107 -8.49 -46.76 -31.68
C GLN A 107 -7.42 -47.61 -30.98
N ALA A 108 -6.53 -46.97 -30.21
CA ALA A 108 -5.49 -47.66 -29.46
C ALA A 108 -6.08 -48.57 -28.38
N GLU A 109 -7.11 -48.12 -27.65
CA GLU A 109 -7.85 -48.93 -26.67
C GLU A 109 -8.50 -50.17 -27.31
N ILE A 110 -9.12 -50.03 -28.48
CA ILE A 110 -9.70 -51.16 -29.22
C ILE A 110 -8.61 -52.16 -29.61
N GLN A 111 -7.48 -51.68 -30.12
CA GLN A 111 -6.35 -52.53 -30.50
C GLN A 111 -5.79 -53.29 -29.29
N LEU A 112 -5.61 -52.60 -28.16
CA LEU A 112 -5.15 -53.20 -26.91
C LEU A 112 -6.13 -54.28 -26.43
N LYS A 113 -7.44 -54.01 -26.46
CA LYS A 113 -8.47 -54.97 -26.04
C LYS A 113 -8.47 -56.24 -26.90
N ASN A 114 -8.27 -56.10 -28.21
CA ASN A 114 -8.15 -57.26 -29.10
C ASN A 114 -6.92 -58.12 -28.75
N LEU A 115 -5.76 -57.47 -28.58
CA LEU A 115 -4.52 -58.14 -28.19
C LEU A 115 -4.63 -58.78 -26.80
N GLU A 116 -5.33 -58.16 -25.85
CA GLU A 116 -5.55 -58.72 -24.51
C GLU A 116 -6.33 -60.03 -24.58
N VAL A 117 -7.41 -60.08 -25.39
CA VAL A 117 -8.22 -61.28 -25.56
C VAL A 117 -7.41 -62.39 -26.22
N ASP A 118 -6.65 -62.07 -27.27
CA ASP A 118 -5.78 -63.03 -27.94
C ASP A 118 -4.66 -63.54 -27.02
N PHE A 119 -4.07 -62.65 -26.21
CA PHE A 119 -3.04 -63.01 -25.24
C PHE A 119 -3.60 -63.93 -24.17
N ARG A 120 -4.78 -63.63 -23.62
CA ARG A 120 -5.45 -64.49 -22.64
C ARG A 120 -5.77 -65.89 -23.20
N ARG A 121 -6.15 -65.95 -24.48
CA ARG A 121 -6.39 -67.22 -25.19
C ARG A 121 -5.10 -68.01 -25.35
N LEU A 122 -4.01 -67.38 -25.83
CA LEU A 122 -2.72 -68.04 -25.97
C LEU A 122 -2.11 -68.44 -24.63
N ASP A 123 -2.26 -67.63 -23.57
CA ASP A 123 -1.79 -67.94 -22.22
C ASP A 123 -2.45 -69.22 -21.68
N THR A 124 -3.75 -69.35 -21.91
CA THR A 124 -4.48 -70.57 -21.57
C THR A 124 -3.96 -71.76 -22.35
N LEU A 125 -3.76 -71.63 -23.66
CA LEU A 125 -3.27 -72.72 -24.51
C LEU A 125 -1.80 -73.10 -24.22
N ALA A 126 -0.96 -72.13 -23.86
CA ALA A 126 0.43 -72.32 -23.48
C ALA A 126 0.55 -73.09 -22.16
N LYS A 127 -0.32 -72.84 -21.18
CA LYS A 127 -0.41 -73.62 -19.93
C LYS A 127 -0.70 -75.11 -20.19
N TYR A 128 -1.45 -75.43 -21.23
CA TYR A 128 -1.74 -76.80 -21.65
C TYR A 128 -0.70 -77.38 -22.62
N GLY A 129 0.38 -76.63 -22.93
CA GLY A 129 1.45 -77.07 -23.83
C GLY A 129 1.09 -77.08 -25.31
N SER A 130 0.00 -76.44 -25.71
CA SER A 130 -0.57 -76.53 -27.07
C SER A 130 -0.04 -75.46 -28.04
N VAL A 131 0.91 -74.62 -27.63
CA VAL A 131 1.42 -73.47 -28.43
C VAL A 131 2.94 -73.34 -28.31
N PRO A 132 3.67 -73.05 -29.40
CA PRO A 132 5.10 -72.76 -29.35
C PRO A 132 5.45 -71.51 -28.54
N GLN A 133 6.50 -71.57 -27.72
CA GLN A 133 6.97 -70.47 -26.88
C GLN A 133 7.22 -69.17 -27.67
N GLN A 134 7.79 -69.29 -28.87
CA GLN A 134 8.05 -68.14 -29.76
C GLN A 134 6.78 -67.36 -30.10
N GLN A 135 5.65 -68.04 -30.33
CA GLN A 135 4.39 -67.37 -30.65
C GLN A 135 3.82 -66.64 -29.43
N TYR A 136 3.98 -67.22 -28.24
CA TYR A 136 3.60 -66.59 -26.98
C TYR A 136 4.41 -65.30 -26.75
N ASP A 137 5.74 -65.38 -26.88
CA ASP A 137 6.64 -64.25 -26.64
C ASP A 137 6.40 -63.11 -27.65
N GLN A 138 6.11 -63.44 -28.92
CA GLN A 138 5.75 -62.46 -29.94
C GLN A 138 4.43 -61.74 -29.63
N LEU A 139 3.39 -62.46 -29.18
CA LEU A 139 2.12 -61.84 -28.84
C LEU A 139 2.23 -61.02 -27.57
N LYS A 140 2.96 -61.51 -26.57
CA LYS A 140 3.27 -60.77 -25.35
C LYS A 140 3.94 -59.44 -25.66
N THR A 141 4.95 -59.45 -26.53
CA THR A 141 5.65 -58.24 -26.95
C THR A 141 4.70 -57.25 -27.63
N GLN A 142 3.80 -57.73 -28.50
CA GLN A 142 2.80 -56.88 -29.15
C GLN A 142 1.80 -56.29 -28.17
N TYR A 143 1.38 -57.07 -27.17
CA TYR A 143 0.52 -56.60 -26.08
C TYR A 143 1.21 -55.52 -25.25
N ASP A 144 2.47 -55.73 -24.85
CA ASP A 144 3.24 -54.77 -24.05
C ASP A 144 3.45 -53.44 -24.82
N VAL A 145 3.71 -53.50 -26.12
CA VAL A 145 3.80 -52.32 -27.00
C VAL A 145 2.46 -51.60 -27.09
N ALA A 146 1.35 -52.33 -27.28
CA ALA A 146 0.02 -51.72 -27.33
C ALA A 146 -0.38 -51.10 -25.98
N GLN A 147 -0.01 -51.72 -24.87
CA GLN A 147 -0.26 -51.20 -23.52
C GLN A 147 0.51 -49.90 -23.26
N SER A 148 1.67 -49.73 -23.88
CA SER A 148 2.48 -48.51 -23.76
C SER A 148 1.95 -47.34 -24.60
N ASN A 149 1.06 -47.62 -25.57
CA ASN A 149 0.52 -46.63 -26.50
C ASN A 149 -0.84 -46.02 -26.06
N VAL A 150 -1.44 -46.54 -24.99
CA VAL A 150 -2.71 -46.08 -24.40
C VAL A 150 -2.41 -45.35 -23.10
#